data_AF-A0AAV1D6Q9-F1
#
_entry.id   AF-A0AAV1D6Q9-F1
#
_cell.length_a   1.000
_cell.length_b   1.000
_cell.length_c   1.000
_cell.angle_alpha   90.00
_cell.angle_beta   90.00
_cell.angle_gamma   90.00
#
_symmetry.space_group_name_H-M   'P 1'
#
loop_
_entity.id
_entity.type
_entity.pdbx_description
1 polymer ?
#
loop_
_entity_poly.entity_id
_entity_poly.type
_entity_poly.pdbx_seq_one_letter_code
_entity_poly.pdbx_strand_id
1 'polypeptide(L)'
;MAESKKAELVLIPSAEVSHLVPFVELANLLITQTNDLSITILIMALPSDTKILSYKKSLEESSDPRIKFVDLKPELTDPSKTPAAGVQFLFQFVDSHKPHDKN
;
A
#
# COMPACT_ATOMS: atom_id res chain seq x y z
N MET A 1 10.76 9.70 -33.93
CA MET A 1 9.75 9.82 -32.85
C MET A 1 10.29 8.98 -31.70
N ALA A 2 10.74 9.59 -30.61
CA ALA A 2 11.25 8.83 -29.48
C ALA A 2 10.05 8.24 -28.72
N GLU A 3 10.07 6.92 -28.52
CA GLU A 3 9.08 6.23 -27.71
C GLU A 3 9.29 6.63 -26.24
N SER A 4 8.33 7.37 -25.67
CA SER A 4 8.37 7.71 -24.25
C SER A 4 8.17 6.44 -23.44
N LYS A 5 9.22 5.99 -22.76
CA LYS A 5 9.14 4.80 -21.91
C LYS A 5 8.31 5.12 -20.67
N LYS A 6 7.14 4.49 -20.54
CA LYS A 6 6.29 4.60 -19.36
C LYS A 6 7.03 4.09 -18.13
N ALA A 7 7.15 4.93 -17.11
CA ALA A 7 7.74 4.59 -15.82
C ALA A 7 6.66 4.08 -14.85
N GLU A 8 7.02 3.09 -14.05
CA GLU A 8 6.15 2.54 -13.00
C GLU A 8 6.83 2.68 -11.64
N LEU A 9 6.11 3.22 -10.66
CA LEU A 9 6.58 3.41 -9.30
C LEU A 9 5.66 2.66 -8.33
N VAL A 10 6.25 1.85 -7.45
CA VAL A 10 5.51 1.18 -6.37
C VAL A 10 5.90 1.81 -5.05
N LEU A 11 4.91 2.31 -4.32
CA LEU A 11 5.06 2.88 -3.00
C LEU A 11 4.54 1.89 -1.94
N ILE A 12 5.33 1.70 -0.89
CA ILE A 12 5.03 0.79 0.22
C ILE A 12 4.93 1.62 1.51
N PRO A 13 3.77 2.23 1.80
CA PRO A 13 3.54 2.91 3.07
C PRO A 13 3.55 1.90 4.22
N SER A 14 3.86 2.37 5.43
CA SER A 14 3.70 1.56 6.63
C SER A 14 2.22 1.20 6.86
N ALA A 15 1.97 0.11 7.59
CA ALA A 15 0.66 -0.49 7.81
C ALA A 15 -0.39 0.34 8.59
N GLU A 16 -0.16 1.64 8.79
CA GLU A 16 -1.02 2.52 9.58
C GLU A 16 -1.64 3.63 8.72
N VAL A 17 -2.91 3.96 8.99
CA VAL A 17 -3.66 5.05 8.30
C VAL A 17 -2.89 6.37 8.28
N SER A 18 -2.22 6.69 9.38
CA SER A 18 -1.47 7.94 9.60
C SER A 18 -0.41 8.19 8.52
N HIS A 19 0.06 7.12 7.87
CA HIS A 19 1.11 7.20 6.86
C HIS A 19 0.58 7.01 5.43
N LEU A 20 -0.72 6.75 5.25
CA LEU A 20 -1.28 6.58 3.90
C LEU A 20 -1.55 7.94 3.22
N VAL A 21 -2.14 8.90 3.93
CA VAL A 21 -2.48 10.23 3.37
C VAL A 21 -1.26 10.93 2.74
N PRO A 22 -0.09 11.03 3.40
CA PRO A 22 1.08 11.69 2.82
C PRO A 22 1.59 11.02 1.55
N PHE A 23 1.45 9.69 1.45
CA PHE A 23 1.86 8.92 0.27
C PHE A 23 0.96 9.19 -0.93
N VAL A 24 -0.33 9.42 -0.68
CA VAL A 24 -1.30 9.80 -1.71
C VAL A 24 -1.01 11.20 -2.24
N GLU A 25 -0.74 12.15 -1.35
CA GLU A 25 -0.34 13.50 -1.74
C GLU A 25 0.96 13.50 -2.54
N LEU A 26 1.95 12.72 -2.10
CA LEU A 26 3.19 12.51 -2.84
C LEU A 26 2.92 11.93 -4.23
N ALA A 27 2.06 10.92 -4.34
CA ALA A 27 1.70 10.33 -5.63
C ALA A 27 1.06 11.35 -6.57
N ASN A 28 0.12 12.17 -6.07
CA ASN A 28 -0.50 13.26 -6.82
C ASN A 28 0.53 14.28 -7.32
N LEU A 29 1.49 14.65 -6.48
CA LEU A 29 2.57 15.57 -6.87
C LEU A 29 3.51 14.97 -7.94
N LEU A 30 3.74 13.66 -7.92
CA LEU A 30 4.63 13.01 -8.89
C LEU A 30 3.97 12.86 -10.27
N ILE A 31 2.70 12.48 -10.33
CA ILE A 31 1.96 12.32 -11.59
C ILE A 31 1.66 13.64 -12.31
N THR A 32 1.64 14.75 -11.57
CA THR A 32 1.45 16.10 -12.14
C THR A 32 2.74 16.63 -12.78
N GLN A 33 3.90 16.15 -12.31
CA GLN A 33 5.21 16.51 -12.87
C GLN A 33 5.66 15.61 -14.01
N THR A 34 5.17 14.36 -14.06
CA THR A 34 5.62 13.36 -15.03
C THR A 34 4.43 12.74 -15.76
N ASN A 35 4.28 13.05 -17.05
CA ASN A 35 3.15 12.59 -17.85
C ASN A 35 3.15 11.06 -18.05
N ASP A 36 4.34 10.45 -18.15
CA ASP A 36 4.51 9.03 -18.45
C ASP A 36 4.75 8.16 -17.20
N LEU A 37 4.29 8.61 -16.03
CA LEU A 37 4.42 7.89 -14.76
C LEU A 37 3.08 7.25 -14.35
N SER A 38 3.13 5.98 -13.97
CA SER A 38 2.04 5.30 -13.24
C SER A 38 2.53 4.91 -11.85
N ILE A 39 1.67 5.07 -10.85
CA ILE A 39 2.01 4.83 -9.44
C ILE A 39 1.08 3.76 -8.88
N THR A 40 1.64 2.81 -8.14
CA THR A 40 0.88 1.84 -7.35
C THR A 40 1.21 2.03 -5.88
N ILE A 41 0.19 2.19 -5.05
CA ILE A 41 0.31 2.30 -3.60
C ILE A 41 -0.19 0.99 -2.99
N LEU A 42 0.70 0.30 -2.26
CA LEU A 42 0.36 -0.95 -1.57
C LEU A 42 -0.29 -0.63 -0.22
N ILE A 43 -1.43 -1.25 0.05
CA ILE A 43 -2.22 -1.04 1.27
C ILE A 43 -2.09 -2.28 2.15
N MET A 44 -1.42 -2.13 3.29
CA MET A 44 -1.38 -3.11 4.37
C MET A 44 -2.33 -2.64 5.47
N ALA A 45 -3.61 -3.03 5.39
CA ALA A 45 -4.61 -2.59 6.36
C ALA A 45 -4.60 -3.48 7.60
N LEU A 46 -4.40 -2.90 8.78
CA LEU A 46 -4.58 -3.64 10.03
C LEU A 46 -6.04 -4.11 10.16
N PRO A 47 -6.30 -5.29 10.76
CA PRO A 47 -7.66 -5.80 10.94
C PRO A 47 -8.58 -4.86 11.71
N SER A 48 -8.00 -4.01 12.58
CA SER A 48 -8.72 -3.03 13.39
C SER A 48 -9.04 -1.72 12.64
N ASP A 49 -8.43 -1.49 11.47
CA ASP A 49 -8.50 -0.22 10.74
C ASP A 49 -9.64 -0.18 9.73
N THR A 50 -10.88 -0.10 10.25
CA THR A 50 -12.09 0.09 9.43
C THR A 50 -12.06 1.38 8.60
N LYS A 51 -11.30 2.39 9.05
CA LYS A 51 -11.13 3.67 8.36
C LYS A 51 -10.33 3.56 7.06
N ILE A 52 -9.36 2.64 6.97
CA ILE A 52 -8.56 2.46 5.74
C ILE A 52 -9.46 2.02 4.59
N LEU A 53 -10.39 1.10 4.84
CA LEU A 53 -11.29 0.58 3.81
C LEU A 53 -12.20 1.69 3.25
N SER A 54 -12.80 2.51 4.11
CA SER A 54 -13.62 3.63 3.66
C SER A 54 -12.80 4.71 2.94
N TYR A 55 -11.61 5.00 3.44
CA TYR A 55 -10.72 6.00 2.85
C TYR A 55 -10.22 5.57 1.47
N LYS A 56 -9.81 4.30 1.34
CA LYS A 56 -9.42 3.69 0.07
C LYS A 56 -10.52 3.82 -0.97
N LYS A 57 -11.78 3.48 -0.64
CA LYS A 57 -12.88 3.60 -1.58
C LYS A 57 -13.06 5.03 -2.09
N SER A 58 -13.07 6.01 -1.16
CA SER A 58 -13.12 7.43 -1.53
C SER A 58 -11.96 7.85 -2.42
N LEU A 59 -10.81 7.23 -2.22
CA LEU A 59 -9.60 7.56 -2.94
C LEU A 59 -9.57 6.93 -4.34
N GLU A 60 -10.06 5.71 -4.50
CA GLU A 60 -10.28 5.08 -5.81
C GLU A 60 -11.27 5.88 -6.67
N GLU A 61 -12.27 6.51 -6.05
CA GLU A 61 -13.25 7.36 -6.74
C GLU A 61 -12.69 8.75 -7.14
N SER A 62 -11.71 9.27 -6.38
CA SER A 62 -11.20 10.65 -6.55
C SER A 62 -9.82 10.75 -7.20
N SER A 63 -9.04 9.65 -7.26
CA SER A 63 -7.65 9.69 -7.74
C SER A 63 -7.54 9.68 -9.25
N ASP A 64 -6.40 10.16 -9.75
CA ASP A 64 -6.03 10.01 -11.16
C ASP A 64 -5.94 8.51 -11.54
N PRO A 65 -6.44 8.10 -12.72
CA PRO A 65 -6.37 6.71 -13.18
C PRO A 65 -4.97 6.09 -13.23
N ARG A 66 -3.91 6.91 -13.25
CA ARG A 66 -2.51 6.49 -13.20
C ARG A 66 -2.07 6.05 -11.80
N ILE A 67 -2.83 6.38 -10.76
CA ILE A 67 -2.63 5.96 -9.38
C ILE A 67 -3.53 4.76 -9.08
N LYS A 68 -2.92 3.66 -8.66
CA LYS A 68 -3.62 2.42 -8.31
C LYS A 68 -3.40 2.09 -6.84
N PHE A 69 -4.43 1.55 -6.20
CA PHE A 69 -4.38 1.06 -4.83
C PHE A 69 -4.50 -0.46 -4.84
N VAL A 70 -3.55 -1.14 -4.20
CA VAL A 70 -3.51 -2.62 -4.16
C VAL A 70 -3.47 -3.08 -2.72
N ASP A 71 -4.48 -3.85 -2.30
CA ASP A 71 -4.49 -4.46 -0.97
C ASP A 71 -3.51 -5.63 -0.93
N LEU A 72 -2.60 -5.59 0.03
CA LEU A 72 -1.82 -6.75 0.41
C LEU A 72 -2.61 -7.51 1.48
N LYS A 73 -2.94 -8.76 1.20
CA LYS A 73 -3.59 -9.63 2.17
C LYS A 73 -2.51 -10.28 3.04
N PRO A 74 -2.62 -10.21 4.38
CA PRO A 74 -1.76 -11.01 5.22
C PRO A 74 -2.10 -12.49 5.01
N GLU A 75 -1.09 -13.35 5.03
CA GLU A 75 -1.29 -14.77 5.23
C GLU A 75 -1.92 -14.99 6.61
N LEU A 76 -2.81 -15.97 6.72
CA LEU A 76 -3.44 -16.33 8.01
C LEU A 76 -2.33 -16.76 8.97
N THR A 77 -2.01 -15.91 9.93
CA THR A 77 -1.02 -16.21 10.96
C THR A 77 -1.48 -17.43 11.75
N ASP A 78 -0.57 -18.38 11.98
CA ASP A 78 -0.81 -19.50 12.86
C ASP A 78 -1.32 -18.99 14.23
N PRO A 79 -2.53 -19.38 14.67
CA PRO A 79 -3.10 -18.93 15.95
C PRO A 79 -2.26 -19.36 17.16
N SER A 80 -1.26 -20.23 16.98
CA SER A 80 -0.28 -20.62 18.01
C SER A 80 0.78 -19.55 18.29
N LYS A 81 0.98 -18.56 17.41
CA LYS A 81 1.96 -17.48 17.59
C LYS A 81 1.36 -16.37 18.45
N THR A 82 1.96 -16.14 19.61
CA THR A 82 1.59 -15.02 20.48
C THR A 82 1.85 -13.70 19.75
N PRO A 83 0.87 -12.78 19.66
CA PRO A 83 1.10 -11.47 19.04
C PRO A 83 2.20 -10.75 19.81
N ALA A 84 3.25 -10.30 19.13
CA ALA A 84 4.23 -9.44 19.75
C ALA A 84 3.59 -8.08 20.13
N ALA A 85 4.17 -7.36 21.09
CA ALA A 85 3.69 -6.04 21.50
C ALA A 85 4.49 -4.91 20.82
N GLY A 86 3.84 -3.76 20.62
CA GLY A 86 4.48 -2.55 20.11
C GLY A 86 5.08 -2.71 18.71
N VAL A 87 6.28 -2.17 18.48
CA VAL A 87 6.92 -2.14 17.14
C VAL A 87 7.21 -3.54 16.59
N GLN A 88 7.41 -4.53 17.46
CA GLN A 88 7.62 -5.93 17.04
C GLN A 88 6.38 -6.50 16.33
N PHE A 89 5.18 -6.06 16.73
CA PHE A 89 3.93 -6.41 16.04
C PHE A 89 3.94 -5.90 14.59
N LEU A 90 4.40 -4.65 14.36
CA LEU A 90 4.46 -4.07 13.02
C LEU A 90 5.39 -4.87 12.11
N PHE A 91 6.55 -5.30 12.61
CA PHE A 91 7.46 -6.14 11.82
C PHE A 91 6.87 -7.52 11.52
N GLN A 92 6.24 -8.18 12.49
CA GLN A 92 5.54 -9.45 12.26
C GLN A 92 4.37 -9.29 11.28
N PHE A 93 3.66 -8.16 11.36
CA PHE A 93 2.58 -7.84 10.45
C PHE A 93 3.09 -7.63 9.04
N VAL A 94 4.14 -6.83 8.83
CA VAL A 94 4.76 -6.69 7.49
C VAL A 94 5.27 -8.03 6.96
N ASP A 95 5.85 -8.87 7.83
CA ASP A 95 6.33 -10.20 7.46
C ASP A 95 5.20 -11.12 7.00
N SER A 96 4.01 -11.04 7.62
CA SER A 96 2.86 -11.86 7.21
C SER A 96 2.30 -11.50 5.82
N HIS A 97 2.71 -10.39 5.22
CA HIS A 97 2.31 -10.01 3.85
C HIS A 97 3.33 -10.46 2.79
N LYS A 98 4.45 -11.08 3.19
CA LYS A 98 5.41 -11.64 2.24
C LYS A 98 4.83 -12.92 1.64
N PRO A 99 5.00 -13.14 0.32
CA PRO A 99 4.68 -14.43 -0.27
C PRO A 99 5.62 -15.48 0.32
N HIS A 100 5.11 -16.45 1.07
CA HIS A 100 5.92 -17.60 1.48
C HIS A 100 6.09 -18.52 0.27
N ASP A 101 7.34 -18.84 -0.08
CA ASP A 101 7.62 -19.89 -1.06
C ASP A 101 6.95 -21.18 -0.57
N LYS A 102 5.91 -21.62 -1.27
CA LYS A 102 5.44 -23.00 -1.23
C LYS A 102 6.39 -23.80 -2.11
N ASN A 103 7.57 -24.13 -1.59
CA ASN A 103 8.40 -25.17 -2.18
C ASN A 103 8.43 -26.39 -1.25
#